data_AF-A0A377DPS0-F1
#
_entry.id   AF-A0A377DPS0-F1
#
_cell.length_a   1.000
_cell.length_b   1.000
_cell.length_c   1.000
_cell.angle_alpha   90.00
_cell.angle_beta   90.00
_cell.angle_gamma   90.00
#
_symmetry.space_group_name_H-M   'P 1'
#
loop_
_entity.id
_entity.type
_entity.pdbx_description
1 polymer ?
#
loop_
_entity_poly.entity_id
_entity_poly.type
_entity_poly.pdbx_seq_one_letter_code
_entity_poly.pdbx_strand_id
1 'polypeptide(L)'
;MYGKDRLTQPLLRMKNGKYDKEGEFTPITWDQAFDVMEEKFKTALKEKGPESIGMFGSGQWTIWEGYAASKLFKAGFRSNNIDPNARHCMASAVVGFMRTFGMDEPMGCYDDIEQADAFVLWGANMAEMHPILWSRITNRRLSNQNVTVAVLSTYQHRSFELADNGIIFTPQSDLVILNYIANYIIQNNAINQDFFSKHVNLRKGATDIGYGLRPTHPLEKAAKNPGSDASEPMSFEDYKAFVAEYTLEKTAEMTGVPKDQLEQLAQLYADPNKKVISYWDDGLQPAYSWRVG
;
A
#
# COMPACT_ATOMS: atom_id res chain seq x y z
N MET A 1 0.19 -0.75 -28.01
CA MET A 1 -0.76 -0.82 -29.14
C MET A 1 -0.12 -1.28 -30.46
N TYR A 2 1.16 -0.98 -30.73
CA TYR A 2 1.83 -1.32 -32.00
C TYR A 2 2.87 -2.45 -31.90
N GLY A 3 2.84 -3.23 -30.81
CA GLY A 3 3.68 -4.42 -30.69
C GLY A 3 3.40 -5.39 -31.84
N LYS A 4 4.44 -6.02 -32.38
CA LYS A 4 4.38 -6.90 -33.55
C LYS A 4 3.42 -8.09 -33.34
N ASP A 5 3.23 -8.48 -32.10
CA ASP A 5 2.55 -9.68 -31.60
C ASP A 5 1.23 -9.35 -30.89
N ARG A 6 0.62 -8.19 -31.17
CA ARG A 6 -0.70 -7.84 -30.62
C ARG A 6 -1.70 -8.95 -30.97
N LEU A 7 -2.42 -9.46 -29.96
CA LEU A 7 -3.50 -10.43 -30.18
C LEU A 7 -4.58 -9.83 -31.09
N THR A 8 -4.95 -10.58 -32.13
CA THR A 8 -5.94 -10.16 -33.15
C THR A 8 -7.15 -11.11 -33.24
N GLN A 9 -7.07 -12.28 -32.62
CA GLN A 9 -8.13 -13.30 -32.64
C GLN A 9 -8.12 -14.07 -31.31
N PRO A 10 -9.27 -14.59 -30.84
CA PRO A 10 -9.30 -15.51 -29.71
C PRO A 10 -8.45 -16.77 -29.96
N LEU A 11 -7.73 -17.20 -28.94
CA LEU A 11 -6.88 -18.40 -28.98
C LEU A 11 -7.37 -19.41 -27.95
N LEU A 12 -7.65 -20.63 -28.39
CA LEU A 12 -8.08 -21.73 -27.53
C LEU A 12 -7.08 -22.88 -27.62
N ARG A 13 -6.81 -23.55 -26.48
CA ARG A 13 -6.01 -24.78 -26.48
C ARG A 13 -6.84 -25.91 -27.09
N MET A 14 -6.35 -26.44 -28.21
CA MET A 14 -7.07 -27.42 -29.02
C MET A 14 -6.21 -28.66 -29.27
N LYS A 15 -6.86 -29.83 -29.26
CA LYS A 15 -6.29 -31.11 -29.70
C LYS A 15 -7.38 -31.91 -30.39
N ASN A 16 -7.11 -32.42 -31.61
CA ASN A 16 -8.08 -33.18 -32.40
C ASN A 16 -9.43 -32.45 -32.62
N GLY A 17 -9.38 -31.14 -32.88
CA GLY A 17 -10.57 -30.34 -33.22
C GLY A 17 -11.48 -29.96 -32.05
N LYS A 18 -11.06 -30.17 -30.80
CA LYS A 18 -11.82 -29.83 -29.59
C LYS A 18 -10.92 -29.23 -28.51
N TYR A 19 -11.54 -28.54 -27.54
CA TYR A 19 -10.85 -28.03 -26.35
C TYR A 19 -10.14 -29.16 -25.62
N ASP A 20 -8.86 -28.96 -25.33
CA ASP A 20 -8.03 -29.85 -24.53
C ASP A 20 -7.05 -29.01 -23.71
N LYS A 21 -6.92 -29.31 -22.41
CA LYS A 21 -6.06 -28.52 -21.52
C LYS A 21 -4.58 -28.62 -21.91
N GLU A 22 -4.19 -29.75 -22.48
CA GLU A 22 -2.84 -30.05 -22.97
C GLU A 22 -2.69 -29.77 -24.48
N GLY A 23 -3.64 -29.05 -25.08
CA GLY A 23 -3.61 -28.66 -26.47
C GLY A 23 -2.77 -27.41 -26.75
N GLU A 24 -2.53 -27.17 -28.05
CA GLU A 24 -1.82 -26.00 -28.56
C GLU A 24 -2.79 -24.85 -28.84
N PHE A 25 -2.33 -23.61 -28.68
CA PHE A 25 -3.15 -22.44 -28.99
C PHE A 25 -3.46 -22.37 -30.48
N THR A 26 -4.74 -22.46 -30.80
CA THR A 26 -5.25 -22.39 -32.16
C THR A 26 -6.27 -21.24 -32.26
N PRO A 27 -6.22 -20.40 -33.31
CA PRO A 27 -7.19 -19.34 -33.52
C PRO A 27 -8.62 -19.88 -33.70
N ILE A 28 -9.59 -19.28 -33.02
CA ILE A 28 -11.02 -19.61 -33.12
C ILE A 28 -11.86 -18.34 -33.28
N THR A 29 -13.15 -18.48 -33.58
CA THR A 29 -14.07 -17.34 -33.63
C THR A 29 -14.47 -16.87 -32.22
N TRP A 30 -15.04 -15.66 -32.11
CA TRP A 30 -15.59 -15.17 -30.84
C TRP A 30 -16.76 -16.01 -30.35
N ASP A 31 -17.65 -16.45 -31.23
CA ASP A 31 -18.79 -17.30 -30.87
C ASP A 31 -18.30 -18.61 -30.24
N GLN A 32 -17.33 -19.29 -30.87
CA GLN A 32 -16.72 -20.50 -30.32
C GLN A 32 -16.03 -20.26 -28.96
N ALA A 33 -15.41 -19.09 -28.78
CA ALA A 33 -14.76 -18.75 -27.52
C ALA A 33 -15.81 -18.62 -26.41
N PHE A 34 -16.92 -17.93 -26.69
CA PHE A 34 -18.02 -17.79 -25.74
C PHE A 34 -18.79 -19.09 -25.51
N ASP A 35 -19.00 -19.94 -26.51
CA ASP A 35 -19.64 -21.25 -26.34
C ASP A 35 -18.90 -22.11 -25.30
N VAL A 36 -17.57 -22.15 -25.38
CA VAL A 36 -16.73 -22.90 -24.44
C VAL A 36 -16.75 -22.24 -23.06
N MET A 37 -16.68 -20.91 -22.97
CA MET A 37 -16.78 -20.19 -21.69
C MET A 37 -18.14 -20.42 -21.02
N GLU A 38 -19.23 -20.36 -21.77
CA GLU A 38 -20.59 -20.60 -21.29
C GLU A 38 -20.73 -22.01 -20.72
N GLU A 39 -20.28 -23.04 -21.45
CA GLU A 39 -20.30 -24.43 -20.96
C GLU A 39 -19.52 -24.55 -19.66
N LYS A 40 -18.28 -24.05 -19.61
CA LYS A 40 -17.43 -24.16 -18.42
C LYS A 40 -18.00 -23.43 -17.20
N PHE A 41 -18.54 -22.23 -17.38
CA PHE A 41 -19.18 -21.48 -16.29
C PHE A 41 -20.46 -22.17 -15.82
N LYS A 42 -21.34 -22.62 -16.74
CA LYS A 42 -22.58 -23.33 -16.38
C LYS A 42 -22.29 -24.64 -15.65
N THR A 43 -21.30 -25.41 -16.11
CA THR A 43 -20.86 -26.65 -15.46
C THR A 43 -20.35 -26.38 -14.04
N ALA A 44 -19.44 -25.41 -13.86
CA ALA A 44 -18.91 -25.04 -12.55
C ALA A 44 -20.01 -24.56 -11.58
N LEU A 45 -20.90 -23.69 -12.07
CA LEU A 45 -22.05 -23.20 -11.30
C LEU A 45 -23.01 -24.34 -10.90
N LYS A 46 -23.27 -25.29 -11.81
CA LYS A 46 -24.14 -26.44 -11.53
C LYS A 46 -23.52 -27.41 -10.53
N GLU A 47 -22.24 -27.70 -10.64
CA GLU A 47 -21.56 -28.72 -9.82
C GLU A 47 -21.13 -28.19 -8.44
N LYS A 48 -20.67 -26.94 -8.38
CA LYS A 48 -19.98 -26.38 -7.20
C LYS A 48 -20.50 -25.00 -6.78
N GLY A 49 -21.42 -24.41 -7.53
CA GLY A 49 -22.01 -23.10 -7.21
C GLY A 49 -21.08 -21.90 -7.47
N PRO A 50 -21.51 -20.69 -7.07
CA PRO A 50 -20.84 -19.42 -7.36
C PRO A 50 -19.41 -19.26 -6.81
N GLU A 51 -19.06 -19.99 -5.75
CA GLU A 51 -17.72 -19.93 -5.14
C GLU A 51 -16.64 -20.62 -5.98
N SER A 52 -17.04 -21.39 -7.00
CA SER A 52 -16.11 -22.14 -7.87
C SER A 52 -15.65 -21.37 -9.11
N ILE A 53 -16.23 -20.21 -9.39
CA ILE A 53 -15.86 -19.31 -10.48
C ILE A 53 -15.17 -18.07 -9.92
N GLY A 54 -14.42 -17.35 -10.76
CA GLY A 54 -13.78 -16.11 -10.34
C GLY A 54 -13.30 -15.24 -11.49
N MET A 55 -12.98 -13.99 -11.17
CA MET A 55 -12.41 -12.99 -12.08
C MET A 55 -11.27 -12.26 -11.37
N PHE A 56 -10.15 -12.12 -12.07
CA PHE A 56 -9.05 -11.28 -11.63
C PHE A 56 -9.05 -9.99 -12.45
N GLY A 57 -9.44 -8.89 -11.81
CA GLY A 57 -9.63 -7.59 -12.47
C GLY A 57 -8.36 -6.76 -12.54
N SER A 58 -8.50 -5.50 -12.96
CA SER A 58 -7.36 -4.58 -13.05
C SER A 58 -7.75 -3.15 -12.67
N GLY A 59 -6.86 -2.45 -11.96
CA GLY A 59 -6.92 -0.99 -11.77
C GLY A 59 -6.66 -0.21 -13.07
N GLN A 60 -6.26 -0.88 -14.15
CA GLN A 60 -6.08 -0.29 -15.47
C GLN A 60 -7.36 -0.36 -16.32
N TRP A 61 -8.44 -0.92 -15.79
CA TRP A 61 -9.75 -0.84 -16.43
C TRP A 61 -10.25 0.60 -16.47
N THR A 62 -11.08 0.88 -17.47
CA THR A 62 -11.97 2.02 -17.39
C THR A 62 -12.97 1.84 -16.24
N ILE A 63 -13.50 2.96 -15.74
CA ILE A 63 -14.47 2.94 -14.63
C ILE A 63 -15.67 2.04 -14.95
N TRP A 64 -16.20 2.12 -16.18
CA TRP A 64 -17.37 1.35 -16.58
C TRP A 64 -17.09 -0.14 -16.81
N GLU A 65 -15.89 -0.52 -17.25
CA GLU A 65 -15.49 -1.94 -17.31
C GLU A 65 -15.49 -2.56 -15.90
N GLY A 66 -14.88 -1.87 -14.93
CA GLY A 66 -14.88 -2.32 -13.54
C GLY A 66 -16.29 -2.41 -12.93
N TYR A 67 -17.14 -1.41 -13.21
CA TYR A 67 -18.53 -1.41 -12.78
C TYR A 67 -19.35 -2.55 -13.40
N ALA A 68 -19.20 -2.78 -14.71
CA ALA A 68 -19.87 -3.87 -15.41
C ALA A 68 -19.42 -5.24 -14.90
N ALA A 69 -18.12 -5.44 -14.72
CA ALA A 69 -17.54 -6.66 -14.14
C ALA A 69 -18.08 -6.93 -12.72
N SER A 70 -18.13 -5.90 -11.88
CA SER A 70 -18.70 -5.97 -10.54
C SER A 70 -20.17 -6.41 -10.55
N LYS A 71 -21.00 -5.81 -11.42
CA LYS A 71 -22.40 -6.22 -11.57
C LYS A 71 -22.54 -7.65 -12.09
N LEU A 72 -21.76 -8.02 -13.09
CA LEU A 72 -21.77 -9.38 -13.65
C LEU A 72 -21.52 -10.42 -12.56
N PHE A 73 -20.47 -10.24 -11.77
CA PHE A 73 -20.09 -11.21 -10.73
C PHE A 73 -20.99 -11.15 -9.50
N LYS A 74 -21.15 -9.95 -8.91
CA LYS A 74 -21.83 -9.81 -7.62
C LYS A 74 -23.34 -9.93 -7.73
N ALA A 75 -23.95 -9.35 -8.76
CA ALA A 75 -25.40 -9.35 -8.95
C ALA A 75 -25.87 -10.46 -9.90
N GLY A 76 -25.14 -10.71 -11.00
CA GLY A 76 -25.47 -11.75 -11.98
C GLY A 76 -25.17 -13.15 -11.46
N PHE A 77 -23.88 -13.47 -11.32
CA PHE A 77 -23.44 -14.79 -10.87
C PHE A 77 -23.53 -15.01 -9.36
N ARG A 78 -23.79 -13.95 -8.59
CA ARG A 78 -23.88 -13.98 -7.12
C ARG A 78 -22.60 -14.52 -6.47
N SER A 79 -21.45 -14.18 -7.06
CA SER A 79 -20.13 -14.53 -6.56
C SER A 79 -19.36 -13.27 -6.17
N ASN A 80 -18.67 -13.33 -5.03
CA ASN A 80 -17.75 -12.28 -4.59
C ASN A 80 -16.30 -12.54 -5.01
N ASN A 81 -16.02 -13.61 -5.77
CA ASN A 81 -14.70 -13.96 -6.28
C ASN A 81 -14.29 -13.05 -7.45
N ILE A 82 -14.27 -11.75 -7.22
CA ILE A 82 -13.76 -10.72 -8.11
C ILE A 82 -12.82 -9.84 -7.30
N ASP A 83 -11.54 -9.85 -7.64
CA ASP A 83 -10.51 -9.05 -6.97
C ASP A 83 -9.50 -8.54 -8.00
N PRO A 84 -9.00 -7.30 -7.90
CA PRO A 84 -8.12 -6.72 -8.92
C PRO A 84 -6.64 -6.91 -8.59
N ASN A 85 -5.76 -6.66 -9.57
CA ASN A 85 -4.32 -6.48 -9.32
C ASN A 85 -4.01 -5.39 -8.27
N ALA A 86 -4.89 -4.39 -8.09
CA ALA A 86 -4.77 -3.36 -7.05
C ALA A 86 -4.77 -3.94 -5.61
N ARG A 87 -5.19 -5.20 -5.42
CA ARG A 87 -4.97 -5.93 -4.17
C ARG A 87 -3.49 -5.98 -3.76
N HIS A 88 -2.61 -6.10 -4.75
CA HIS A 88 -1.16 -6.17 -4.53
C HIS A 88 -0.50 -4.80 -4.35
N CYS A 89 -1.27 -3.72 -4.49
CA CYS A 89 -0.76 -2.35 -4.43
C CYS A 89 -1.51 -1.60 -3.31
N MET A 90 -2.71 -1.10 -3.59
CA MET A 90 -3.41 -0.13 -2.72
C MET A 90 -4.12 -0.69 -1.49
N ALA A 91 -4.26 -2.02 -1.36
CA ALA A 91 -5.13 -2.60 -0.32
C ALA A 91 -4.78 -2.16 1.11
N SER A 92 -3.50 -2.06 1.44
CA SER A 92 -3.05 -1.62 2.78
C SER A 92 -3.34 -0.13 3.00
N ALA A 93 -3.20 0.71 1.97
CA ALA A 93 -3.57 2.11 2.06
C ALA A 93 -5.09 2.27 2.27
N VAL A 94 -5.91 1.56 1.49
CA VAL A 94 -7.38 1.58 1.63
C VAL A 94 -7.81 1.19 3.05
N VAL A 95 -7.27 0.09 3.58
CA VAL A 95 -7.59 -0.34 4.95
C VAL A 95 -7.10 0.67 5.98
N GLY A 96 -5.93 1.30 5.77
CA GLY A 96 -5.45 2.41 6.59
C GLY A 96 -6.41 3.60 6.61
N PHE A 97 -6.90 4.03 5.44
CA PHE A 97 -7.88 5.11 5.32
C PHE A 97 -9.20 4.77 6.01
N MET A 98 -9.73 3.57 5.80
CA MET A 98 -10.97 3.13 6.45
C MET A 98 -10.85 3.06 7.98
N ARG A 99 -9.67 2.67 8.51
CA ARG A 99 -9.42 2.60 9.96
C ARG A 99 -9.24 3.97 10.60
N THR A 100 -8.57 4.90 9.92
CA THR A 100 -8.25 6.21 10.49
C THR A 100 -9.34 7.26 10.22
N PHE A 101 -9.96 7.24 9.04
CA PHE A 101 -10.86 8.30 8.57
C PHE A 101 -12.27 7.80 8.20
N GLY A 102 -12.46 6.48 8.01
CA GLY A 102 -13.75 5.91 7.62
C GLY A 102 -14.17 6.18 6.18
N MET A 103 -13.31 6.85 5.40
CA MET A 103 -13.47 7.10 3.97
C MET A 103 -12.12 6.93 3.29
N ASP A 104 -12.14 6.40 2.06
CA ASP A 104 -10.94 6.12 1.26
C ASP A 104 -10.43 7.37 0.52
N GLU A 105 -9.20 7.26 0.01
CA GLU A 105 -8.43 8.25 -0.75
C GLU A 105 -7.85 9.43 0.05
N PRO A 106 -6.75 10.05 -0.46
CA PRO A 106 -6.13 11.19 0.20
C PRO A 106 -7.07 12.40 0.36
N MET A 107 -6.96 13.10 1.49
CA MET A 107 -7.64 14.38 1.72
C MET A 107 -6.89 15.59 1.12
N GLY A 108 -5.63 15.42 0.74
CA GLY A 108 -4.80 16.42 0.08
C GLY A 108 -4.83 16.32 -1.45
N CYS A 109 -4.05 17.15 -2.13
CA CYS A 109 -3.95 17.13 -3.60
C CYS A 109 -2.55 17.53 -4.07
N TYR A 110 -2.30 17.48 -5.38
CA TYR A 110 -0.96 17.78 -5.88
C TYR A 110 -0.53 19.24 -5.72
N ASP A 111 -1.46 20.17 -5.55
CA ASP A 111 -1.17 21.60 -5.33
C ASP A 111 -0.46 21.85 -3.99
N ASP A 112 -0.48 20.85 -3.09
CA ASP A 112 0.29 20.88 -1.85
C ASP A 112 1.81 20.92 -2.15
N ILE A 113 2.26 20.34 -3.28
CA ILE A 113 3.68 20.28 -3.65
C ILE A 113 4.29 21.68 -3.72
N GLU A 114 3.62 22.63 -4.36
CA GLU A 114 4.15 23.99 -4.50
C GLU A 114 4.14 24.79 -3.18
N GLN A 115 3.43 24.29 -2.16
CA GLN A 115 3.20 24.97 -0.89
C GLN A 115 3.96 24.35 0.30
N ALA A 116 4.55 23.17 0.12
CA ALA A 116 5.26 22.44 1.18
C ALA A 116 6.60 23.09 1.55
N ASP A 117 6.97 22.94 2.82
CA ASP A 117 8.29 23.34 3.36
C ASP A 117 9.18 22.12 3.63
N ALA A 118 8.60 20.92 3.67
CA ALA A 118 9.32 19.67 3.77
C ALA A 118 8.61 18.54 3.02
N PHE A 119 9.39 17.68 2.38
CA PHE A 119 8.94 16.43 1.78
C PHE A 119 9.61 15.25 2.48
N VAL A 120 8.82 14.27 2.92
CA VAL A 120 9.32 13.04 3.52
C VAL A 120 8.85 11.85 2.70
N LEU A 121 9.79 11.19 2.02
CA LEU A 121 9.51 10.04 1.15
C LEU A 121 9.78 8.76 1.94
N TRP A 122 8.73 8.08 2.37
CA TRP A 122 8.76 6.80 3.08
C TRP A 122 8.83 5.63 2.08
N GLY A 123 10.03 5.36 1.57
CA GLY A 123 10.29 4.26 0.62
C GLY A 123 9.81 4.52 -0.81
N ALA A 124 9.22 5.68 -1.09
CA ALA A 124 8.72 6.03 -2.41
C ALA A 124 9.87 6.47 -3.34
N ASN A 125 10.19 5.67 -4.37
CA ASN A 125 11.13 6.08 -5.42
C ASN A 125 10.43 6.95 -6.48
N MET A 126 10.03 8.16 -6.07
CA MET A 126 9.26 9.06 -6.92
C MET A 126 9.98 9.46 -8.21
N ALA A 127 11.31 9.50 -8.20
CA ALA A 127 12.10 9.83 -9.39
C ALA A 127 11.82 8.91 -10.59
N GLU A 128 11.49 7.64 -10.34
CA GLU A 128 11.28 6.64 -11.40
C GLU A 128 9.82 6.20 -11.51
N MET A 129 9.08 6.17 -10.40
CA MET A 129 7.72 5.64 -10.33
C MET A 129 6.65 6.73 -10.46
N HIS A 130 6.98 7.96 -10.06
CA HIS A 130 6.08 9.12 -10.15
C HIS A 130 6.80 10.36 -10.74
N PRO A 131 7.40 10.29 -11.95
CA PRO A 131 8.40 11.26 -12.38
C PRO A 131 7.89 12.71 -12.48
N ILE A 132 6.62 12.90 -12.81
CA ILE A 132 6.02 14.24 -12.91
C ILE A 132 5.78 14.87 -11.53
N LEU A 133 5.39 14.08 -10.53
CA LEU A 133 5.31 14.57 -9.15
C LEU A 133 6.72 14.88 -8.62
N TRP A 134 7.68 14.01 -8.91
CA TRP A 134 9.09 14.26 -8.55
C TRP A 134 9.66 15.51 -9.21
N SER A 135 9.32 15.78 -10.47
CA SER A 135 9.72 17.01 -11.15
C SER A 135 9.16 18.26 -10.44
N ARG A 136 7.90 18.20 -9.96
CA ARG A 136 7.31 19.30 -9.16
C ARG A 136 8.02 19.47 -7.81
N ILE A 137 8.32 18.38 -7.11
CA ILE A 137 9.11 18.40 -5.86
C ILE A 137 10.50 19.01 -6.12
N THR A 138 11.16 18.60 -7.20
CA THR A 138 12.47 19.11 -7.61
C THR A 138 12.41 20.61 -7.86
N ASN A 139 11.40 21.08 -8.60
CA ASN A 139 11.20 22.52 -8.82
C ASN A 139 10.98 23.26 -7.51
N ARG A 140 10.12 22.77 -6.61
CA ARG A 140 9.87 23.39 -5.30
C ARG A 140 11.14 23.47 -4.46
N ARG A 141 11.91 22.38 -4.38
CA ARG A 141 13.15 22.30 -3.61
C ARG A 141 14.26 23.19 -4.18
N LEU A 142 14.47 23.18 -5.49
CA LEU A 142 15.55 23.96 -6.12
C LEU A 142 15.23 25.45 -6.24
N SER A 143 13.94 25.83 -6.29
CA SER A 143 13.51 27.23 -6.32
C SER A 143 13.48 27.89 -4.94
N ASN A 144 13.61 27.12 -3.85
CA ASN A 144 13.53 27.62 -2.50
C ASN A 144 14.47 26.87 -1.54
N GLN A 145 15.53 27.54 -1.09
CA GLN A 145 16.53 26.97 -0.18
C GLN A 145 16.00 26.59 1.22
N ASN A 146 14.80 27.07 1.60
CA ASN A 146 14.19 26.77 2.90
C ASN A 146 13.34 25.50 2.89
N VAL A 147 13.19 24.86 1.72
CA VAL A 147 12.49 23.58 1.56
C VAL A 147 13.46 22.45 1.83
N THR A 148 13.00 21.42 2.54
CA THR A 148 13.82 20.23 2.87
C THR A 148 13.24 18.97 2.22
N VAL A 149 14.09 18.09 1.70
CA VAL A 149 13.69 16.79 1.15
C VAL A 149 14.39 15.67 1.95
N ALA A 150 13.61 14.89 2.68
CA ALA A 150 14.07 13.68 3.35
C ALA A 150 13.63 12.44 2.55
N VAL A 151 14.56 11.55 2.24
CA VAL A 151 14.29 10.32 1.50
C VAL A 151 14.70 9.13 2.34
N LEU A 152 13.73 8.32 2.76
CA LEU A 152 13.95 7.07 3.45
C LEU A 152 13.81 5.92 2.45
N SER A 153 14.76 4.99 2.44
CA SER A 153 14.67 3.78 1.62
C SER A 153 15.44 2.62 2.23
N THR A 154 15.25 1.42 1.68
CA THR A 154 16.03 0.23 2.05
C THR A 154 17.25 0.04 1.16
N TYR A 155 17.35 0.82 0.08
CA TYR A 155 18.49 0.88 -0.84
C TYR A 155 18.55 2.26 -1.49
N GLN A 156 19.74 2.68 -1.92
CA GLN A 156 19.89 3.97 -2.58
C GLN A 156 19.38 3.91 -4.02
N HIS A 157 18.64 4.93 -4.45
CA HIS A 157 18.08 5.10 -5.80
C HIS A 157 18.05 6.57 -6.21
N ARG A 158 17.58 6.89 -7.43
CA ARG A 158 17.66 8.25 -8.01
C ARG A 158 17.04 9.36 -7.16
N SER A 159 15.99 9.05 -6.39
CA SER A 159 15.38 10.04 -5.48
C SER A 159 16.37 10.58 -4.41
N PHE A 160 17.45 9.86 -4.08
CA PHE A 160 18.48 10.35 -3.15
C PHE A 160 19.29 11.53 -3.69
N GLU A 161 19.33 11.75 -5.01
CA GLU A 161 20.11 12.83 -5.62
C GLU A 161 19.62 14.23 -5.19
N LEU A 162 18.36 14.36 -4.78
CA LEU A 162 17.78 15.61 -4.26
C LEU A 162 17.69 15.65 -2.73
N ALA A 163 18.00 14.55 -2.04
CA ALA A 163 17.75 14.43 -0.61
C ALA A 163 18.72 15.31 0.21
N ASP A 164 18.16 16.20 1.03
CA ASP A 164 18.90 16.91 2.07
C ASP A 164 19.22 15.98 3.25
N ASN A 165 18.31 15.04 3.56
CA ASN A 165 18.50 13.97 4.53
C ASN A 165 18.15 12.61 3.90
N GLY A 166 19.17 11.88 3.43
CA GLY A 166 19.02 10.54 2.84
C GLY A 166 19.24 9.43 3.87
N ILE A 167 18.21 8.63 4.13
CA ILE A 167 18.21 7.57 5.16
C ILE A 167 18.10 6.20 4.48
N ILE A 168 19.08 5.33 4.76
CA ILE A 168 18.98 3.89 4.44
C ILE A 168 18.65 3.15 5.73
N PHE A 169 17.52 2.45 5.77
CA PHE A 169 17.03 1.76 6.96
C PHE A 169 16.83 0.26 6.73
N THR A 170 16.91 -0.50 7.82
CA THR A 170 16.66 -1.94 7.82
C THR A 170 15.19 -2.22 7.45
N PRO A 171 14.89 -3.13 6.51
CA PRO A 171 13.51 -3.41 6.12
C PRO A 171 12.60 -3.74 7.32
N GLN A 172 11.38 -3.21 7.31
CA GLN A 172 10.38 -3.30 8.41
C GLN A 172 10.69 -2.49 9.68
N SER A 173 11.86 -1.82 9.74
CA SER A 173 12.18 -0.93 10.87
C SER A 173 11.58 0.48 10.74
N ASP A 174 10.89 0.78 9.63
CA ASP A 174 10.05 1.97 9.46
C ASP A 174 8.98 2.11 10.55
N LEU A 175 8.39 0.99 10.99
CA LEU A 175 7.47 0.94 12.14
C LEU A 175 8.12 1.52 13.42
N VAL A 176 9.42 1.30 13.61
CA VAL A 176 10.17 1.82 14.76
C VAL A 176 10.39 3.32 14.60
N ILE A 177 10.75 3.79 13.40
CA ILE A 177 10.95 5.22 13.11
C ILE A 177 9.64 6.00 13.29
N LEU A 178 8.51 5.48 12.79
CA LEU A 178 7.20 6.11 12.94
C LEU A 178 6.82 6.29 14.41
N ASN A 179 6.98 5.26 15.24
CA ASN A 179 6.72 5.35 16.67
C ASN A 179 7.71 6.27 17.40
N TYR A 180 8.97 6.30 16.97
CA TYR A 180 9.97 7.23 17.50
C TYR A 180 9.60 8.70 17.20
N ILE A 181 9.16 9.02 15.99
CA ILE A 181 8.71 10.39 15.65
C ILE A 181 7.52 10.78 16.53
N ALA A 182 6.55 9.88 16.74
CA ALA A 182 5.43 10.13 17.64
C ALA A 182 5.90 10.38 19.09
N ASN A 183 6.81 9.56 19.60
CA ASN A 183 7.43 9.77 20.91
C ASN A 183 8.15 11.12 20.99
N TYR A 184 8.94 11.47 19.98
CA TYR A 184 9.67 12.73 19.89
C TYR A 184 8.73 13.95 19.96
N ILE A 185 7.62 13.92 19.23
CA ILE A 185 6.60 15.00 19.26
C ILE A 185 6.06 15.17 20.69
N ILE A 186 5.77 14.07 21.39
CA ILE A 186 5.27 14.12 22.77
C ILE A 186 6.36 14.63 23.73
N GLN A 187 7.59 14.12 23.61
CA GLN A 187 8.71 14.52 24.48
C GLN A 187 9.07 16.00 24.34
N ASN A 188 8.85 16.59 23.17
CA ASN A 188 9.13 17.99 22.87
C ASN A 188 7.90 18.91 23.02
N ASN A 189 6.80 18.42 23.61
CA ASN A 189 5.55 19.16 23.78
C ASN A 189 5.01 19.76 22.46
N ALA A 190 5.26 19.11 21.33
CA ALA A 190 4.94 19.57 19.98
C ALA A 190 3.54 19.14 19.51
N ILE A 191 2.69 18.63 20.42
CA ILE A 191 1.31 18.26 20.10
C ILE A 191 0.50 19.54 19.85
N ASN A 192 -0.17 19.62 18.71
CA ASN A 192 -1.22 20.62 18.51
C ASN A 192 -2.45 20.27 19.36
N GLN A 193 -2.52 20.86 20.55
CA GLN A 193 -3.55 20.55 21.55
C GLN A 193 -4.97 20.85 21.07
N ASP A 194 -5.17 21.91 20.29
CA ASP A 194 -6.50 22.30 19.80
C ASP A 194 -7.03 21.26 18.81
N PHE A 195 -6.21 20.88 17.83
CA PHE A 195 -6.58 19.86 16.86
C PHE A 195 -6.76 18.48 17.54
N PHE A 196 -5.80 18.09 18.38
CA PHE A 196 -5.81 16.79 19.03
C PHE A 196 -7.05 16.60 19.91
N SER A 197 -7.42 17.62 20.70
CA SER A 197 -8.58 17.53 21.59
C SER A 197 -9.94 17.51 20.86
N LYS A 198 -10.03 18.15 19.69
CA LYS A 198 -11.30 18.27 18.94
C LYS A 198 -11.51 17.21 17.88
N HIS A 199 -10.44 16.64 17.33
CA HIS A 199 -10.50 15.90 16.07
C HIS A 199 -9.80 14.53 16.10
N VAL A 200 -9.20 14.11 17.21
CA VAL A 200 -8.47 12.84 17.31
C VAL A 200 -9.06 11.92 18.36
N ASN A 201 -9.12 10.63 18.05
CA ASN A 201 -9.35 9.57 19.03
C ASN A 201 -8.17 8.59 19.00
N LEU A 202 -7.91 7.96 20.14
CA LEU A 202 -6.83 6.99 20.30
C LEU A 202 -7.38 5.58 20.47
N ARG A 203 -6.78 4.61 19.78
CA ARG A 203 -7.08 3.18 19.92
C ARG A 203 -5.80 2.36 19.94
N LYS A 204 -5.84 1.24 20.65
CA LYS A 204 -4.79 0.21 20.65
C LYS A 204 -5.24 -0.95 19.76
N GLY A 205 -4.47 -1.23 18.71
CA GLY A 205 -4.71 -2.38 17.83
C GLY A 205 -4.28 -3.70 18.46
N ALA A 206 -4.94 -4.79 18.06
CA ALA A 206 -4.48 -6.14 18.32
C ALA A 206 -3.09 -6.35 17.67
N THR A 207 -2.21 -7.06 18.37
CA THR A 207 -0.86 -7.41 17.91
C THR A 207 -0.74 -8.91 17.71
N ASP A 208 0.37 -9.37 17.13
CA ASP A 208 0.63 -10.79 16.89
C ASP A 208 -0.46 -11.44 16.01
N ILE A 209 -0.58 -10.91 14.79
CA ILE A 209 -1.70 -11.17 13.87
C ILE A 209 -1.37 -12.12 12.72
N GLY A 210 -0.23 -12.81 12.78
CA GLY A 210 0.23 -13.67 11.68
C GLY A 210 0.69 -12.89 10.45
N TYR A 211 0.75 -13.59 9.32
CA TYR A 211 1.35 -13.13 8.06
C TYR A 211 0.46 -13.38 6.83
N GLY A 212 -0.79 -13.82 7.02
CA GLY A 212 -1.75 -14.09 5.94
C GLY A 212 -1.40 -15.32 5.10
N LEU A 213 -0.61 -16.25 5.63
CA LEU A 213 -0.24 -17.48 4.95
C LEU A 213 -1.38 -18.53 5.05
N ARG A 214 -1.17 -19.71 4.47
CA ARG A 214 -2.10 -20.83 4.66
C ARG A 214 -2.20 -21.16 6.17
N PRO A 215 -3.38 -21.51 6.71
CA PRO A 215 -3.55 -21.81 8.15
C PRO A 215 -2.68 -22.97 8.67
N THR A 216 -2.18 -23.81 7.76
CA THR A 216 -1.28 -24.91 8.11
C THR A 216 0.16 -24.46 8.36
N HIS A 217 0.52 -23.24 7.93
CA HIS A 217 1.87 -22.70 8.03
C HIS A 217 2.27 -22.44 9.50
N PRO A 218 3.52 -22.73 9.91
CA PRO A 218 3.97 -22.55 11.30
C PRO A 218 3.73 -21.15 11.87
N LEU A 219 3.97 -20.10 11.07
CA LEU A 219 3.77 -18.71 11.52
C LEU A 219 2.30 -18.38 11.80
N GLU A 220 1.36 -18.93 11.04
CA GLU A 220 -0.08 -18.73 11.31
C GLU A 220 -0.53 -19.50 12.54
N LYS A 221 0.02 -20.71 12.75
CA LYS A 221 -0.25 -21.49 13.96
C LYS A 221 0.32 -20.85 15.22
N ALA A 222 1.42 -20.12 15.08
CA ALA A 222 2.09 -19.44 16.20
C ALA A 222 1.41 -18.11 16.57
N ALA A 223 0.71 -17.47 15.64
CA ALA A 223 0.07 -16.18 15.87
C ALA A 223 -1.06 -16.27 16.89
N LYS A 224 -1.09 -15.32 17.83
CA LYS A 224 -2.16 -15.24 18.84
C LYS A 224 -3.50 -14.75 18.27
N ASN A 225 -3.47 -13.82 17.31
CA ASN A 225 -4.65 -13.15 16.77
C ASN A 225 -4.67 -13.14 15.22
N PRO A 226 -4.55 -14.30 14.54
CA PRO A 226 -4.32 -14.38 13.09
C PRO A 226 -5.39 -13.60 12.30
N GLY A 227 -4.95 -12.62 11.52
CA GLY A 227 -5.81 -11.78 10.67
C GLY A 227 -6.72 -10.81 11.42
N SER A 228 -6.59 -10.66 12.74
CA SER A 228 -7.43 -9.76 13.52
C SER A 228 -7.09 -8.29 13.22
N ASP A 229 -8.12 -7.52 12.92
CA ASP A 229 -8.06 -6.06 12.78
C ASP A 229 -8.62 -5.32 14.01
N ALA A 230 -8.93 -6.06 15.08
CA ALA A 230 -9.56 -5.54 16.28
C ALA A 230 -8.73 -4.43 16.94
N SER A 231 -9.43 -3.49 17.57
CA SER A 231 -8.82 -2.44 18.37
C SER A 231 -9.77 -1.99 19.47
N GLU A 232 -9.21 -1.46 20.55
CA GLU A 232 -9.94 -0.92 21.69
C GLU A 232 -9.58 0.54 21.95
N PRO A 233 -10.47 1.38 22.49
CA PRO A 233 -10.13 2.74 22.90
C PRO A 233 -8.92 2.77 23.85
N MET A 234 -8.08 3.79 23.72
CA MET A 234 -6.84 3.94 24.49
C MET A 234 -6.78 5.35 25.09
N SER A 235 -6.27 5.48 26.31
CA SER A 235 -6.04 6.80 26.90
C SER A 235 -4.79 7.46 26.30
N PHE A 236 -4.69 8.79 26.39
CA PHE A 236 -3.48 9.49 25.95
C PHE A 236 -2.24 9.08 26.75
N GLU A 237 -2.37 8.86 28.07
CA GLU A 237 -1.24 8.42 28.90
C GLU A 237 -0.78 7.00 28.52
N ASP A 238 -1.71 6.10 28.19
CA ASP A 238 -1.35 4.76 27.69
C ASP A 238 -0.65 4.84 26.33
N TYR A 239 -1.11 5.72 25.43
CA TYR A 239 -0.46 5.93 24.14
C TYR A 239 0.94 6.51 24.30
N LYS A 240 1.10 7.51 25.17
CA LYS A 240 2.39 8.10 25.53
C LYS A 240 3.33 7.05 26.11
N ALA A 241 2.86 6.22 27.04
CA ALA A 241 3.65 5.13 27.61
C ALA A 241 4.04 4.09 26.55
N PHE A 242 3.15 3.78 25.61
CA PHE A 242 3.43 2.86 24.50
C PHE A 242 4.53 3.39 23.58
N VAL A 243 4.44 4.65 23.12
CA VAL A 243 5.46 5.19 22.21
C VAL A 243 6.78 5.53 22.92
N ALA A 244 6.76 5.73 24.25
CA ALA A 244 7.97 5.96 25.05
C ALA A 244 8.98 4.78 24.98
N GLU A 245 8.53 3.57 24.62
CA GLU A 245 9.40 2.42 24.38
C GLU A 245 10.29 2.55 23.13
N TYR A 246 10.00 3.52 22.26
CA TYR A 246 10.71 3.78 21.01
C TYR A 246 11.64 4.99 21.19
N THR A 247 12.71 4.79 21.95
CA THR A 247 13.74 5.81 22.20
C THR A 247 14.62 6.02 20.97
N LEU A 248 15.34 7.15 20.92
CA LEU A 248 16.33 7.42 19.87
C LEU A 248 17.39 6.32 19.80
N GLU A 249 17.88 5.85 20.95
CA GLU A 249 18.87 4.78 21.06
C GLU A 249 18.38 3.49 20.40
N LYS A 250 17.21 3.02 20.82
CA LYS A 250 16.62 1.77 20.32
C LYS A 250 16.29 1.89 18.84
N THR A 251 15.81 3.05 18.40
CA THR A 251 15.47 3.30 17.00
C THR A 251 16.71 3.26 16.13
N ALA A 252 17.78 3.95 16.53
CA ALA A 252 19.05 3.91 15.80
C ALA A 252 19.63 2.48 15.72
N GLU A 253 19.57 1.72 16.82
CA GLU A 253 20.03 0.33 16.86
C GLU A 253 19.22 -0.58 15.92
N MET A 254 17.88 -0.55 16.02
CA MET A 254 17.01 -1.45 15.24
C MET A 254 16.98 -1.11 13.75
N THR A 255 17.15 0.16 13.40
CA THR A 255 17.05 0.62 12.01
C THR A 255 18.40 0.62 11.31
N GLY A 256 19.50 0.76 12.06
CA GLY A 256 20.83 1.04 11.52
C GLY A 256 21.01 2.51 11.08
N VAL A 257 20.05 3.39 11.39
CA VAL A 257 20.07 4.80 10.99
C VAL A 257 20.80 5.64 12.05
N PRO A 258 21.73 6.53 11.66
CA PRO A 258 22.34 7.49 12.56
C PRO A 258 21.33 8.34 13.33
N LYS A 259 21.64 8.59 14.62
CA LYS A 259 20.75 9.32 15.53
C LYS A 259 20.43 10.74 15.04
N ASP A 260 21.43 11.44 14.50
CA ASP A 260 21.28 12.80 13.99
C ASP A 260 20.30 12.86 12.81
N GLN A 261 20.30 11.85 11.93
CA GLN A 261 19.36 11.77 10.83
C GLN A 261 17.92 11.51 11.31
N LEU A 262 17.76 10.68 12.35
CA LEU A 262 16.47 10.41 13.00
C LEU A 262 15.91 11.67 13.68
N GLU A 263 16.75 12.40 14.43
CA GLU A 263 16.36 13.66 15.06
C GLU A 263 15.98 14.72 14.02
N GLN A 264 16.78 14.89 12.97
CA GLN A 264 16.47 15.81 11.86
C GLN A 264 15.11 15.47 11.22
N LEU A 265 14.83 14.19 11.00
CA LEU A 265 13.55 13.75 10.45
C LEU A 265 12.39 14.06 11.41
N ALA A 266 12.52 13.72 12.69
CA ALA A 266 11.48 13.95 13.69
C ALA A 266 11.21 15.46 13.90
N GLN A 267 12.24 16.29 13.83
CA GLN A 267 12.13 17.75 13.94
C GLN A 267 11.26 18.35 12.83
N LEU A 268 11.28 17.79 11.62
CA LEU A 268 10.41 18.26 10.52
C LEU A 268 8.92 18.13 10.89
N TYR A 269 8.54 17.04 11.56
CA TYR A 269 7.16 16.81 12.01
C TYR A 269 6.80 17.59 13.28
N ALA A 270 7.77 17.85 14.15
CA ALA A 270 7.54 18.55 15.41
C ALA A 270 7.46 20.07 15.27
N ASP A 271 8.03 20.67 14.22
CA ASP A 271 7.99 22.11 14.00
C ASP A 271 6.61 22.57 13.49
N PRO A 272 5.84 23.35 14.28
CA PRO A 272 4.51 23.80 13.87
C PRO A 272 4.52 24.79 12.69
N ASN A 273 5.69 25.30 12.30
CA ASN A 273 5.84 26.26 11.20
C ASN A 273 6.24 25.58 9.88
N LYS A 274 6.44 24.26 9.87
CA LYS A 274 6.78 23.51 8.66
C LYS A 274 5.55 22.82 8.10
N LYS A 275 5.19 23.14 6.85
CA LYS A 275 4.20 22.37 6.08
C LYS A 275 4.86 21.10 5.54
N VAL A 276 4.56 19.96 6.14
CA VAL A 276 5.15 18.67 5.78
C VAL A 276 4.21 17.89 4.86
N ILE A 277 4.73 17.39 3.74
CA ILE A 277 4.08 16.34 2.94
C ILE A 277 4.82 15.02 3.15
N SER A 278 4.08 13.99 3.52
CA SER A 278 4.59 12.62 3.61
C SER A 278 4.11 11.82 2.41
N TYR A 279 5.04 11.31 1.62
CA TYR A 279 4.76 10.40 0.51
C TYR A 279 5.15 8.97 0.87
N TRP A 280 4.31 8.03 0.47
CA TRP A 280 4.61 6.61 0.52
C TRP A 280 4.00 5.92 -0.71
N ASP A 281 4.51 4.73 -1.02
CA ASP A 281 4.09 3.91 -2.16
C ASP A 281 4.17 2.44 -1.74
N ASP A 282 4.57 1.54 -2.65
CA ASP A 282 4.86 0.14 -2.39
C ASP A 282 5.97 -0.11 -1.32
N GLY A 283 6.62 0.91 -0.76
CA GLY A 283 7.49 0.76 0.39
C GLY A 283 6.74 0.41 1.70
N LEU A 284 5.52 0.95 1.86
CA LEU A 284 4.68 0.78 3.06
C LEU A 284 3.47 -0.14 2.84
N GLN A 285 3.11 -0.45 1.58
CA GLN A 285 1.84 -1.12 1.25
C GLN A 285 1.92 -2.67 1.12
N PRO A 286 3.02 -3.29 0.68
CA PRO A 286 3.23 -4.75 0.67
C PRO A 286 4.26 -5.18 1.73
N ALA A 287 4.23 -4.58 2.94
CA ALA A 287 5.25 -4.79 3.98
C ALA A 287 5.44 -6.26 4.43
N TYR A 288 4.45 -7.14 4.19
CA TYR A 288 4.51 -8.56 4.57
C TYR A 288 4.55 -9.55 3.38
N SER A 289 4.27 -9.12 2.15
CA SER A 289 4.02 -10.07 1.04
C SER A 289 5.28 -10.62 0.36
N TRP A 290 6.47 -10.10 0.66
CA TRP A 290 7.69 -10.40 -0.09
C TRP A 290 8.79 -11.11 0.69
N ARG A 291 8.53 -11.58 1.92
CA ARG A 291 9.54 -12.26 2.74
C ARG A 291 9.07 -13.63 3.23
N VAL A 292 9.06 -14.58 2.30
CA VAL A 292 9.26 -15.99 2.60
C VAL A 292 10.47 -16.44 1.79
N GLY A 293 11.65 -16.31 2.38
CA GLY A 293 12.94 -16.73 1.83
C GLY A 293 13.82 -17.22 2.96
#